data_AF-A0A2I0NS27-F1
#
_entry.id   AF-A0A2I0NS27-F1
#
_cell.length_a   1.000
_cell.length_b   1.000
_cell.length_c   1.000
_cell.angle_alpha   90.00
_cell.angle_beta   90.00
_cell.angle_gamma   90.00
#
_symmetry.space_group_name_H-M   'P 1'
#
loop_
_entity.id
_entity.type
_entity.pdbx_description
1 polymer ?
#
loop_
_entity_poly.entity_id
_entity_poly.type
_entity_poly.pdbx_seq_one_letter_code
_entity_poly.pdbx_strand_id
1 'polypeptide(L)'
;MVILSVLLFCCTGCVEEQPVNQSKYINISLTEPISQADAVIVALSYPEIAKTIENDSFRITVEKLTISDVREGRLKEYHMVYIDRFNSTTHEPLEGLQVIVTYDGDVYKIWRSFPPVNSSIAAE
;
A
#
# COMPACT_ATOMS: atom_id res chain seq x y z
N MET A 1 -42.28 -53.04 7.27
CA MET A 1 -42.35 -52.34 8.57
C MET A 1 -40.94 -52.11 9.07
N VAL A 2 -40.69 -50.93 9.66
CA VAL A 2 -39.40 -50.46 10.23
C VAL A 2 -38.40 -50.18 9.08
N ILE A 3 -38.05 -48.96 8.68
CA ILE A 3 -37.76 -47.75 9.45
C ILE A 3 -38.10 -46.51 8.59
N LEU A 4 -39.24 -45.94 8.94
CA LEU A 4 -39.69 -44.58 8.68
C LEU A 4 -38.88 -43.64 9.61
N SER A 5 -37.68 -43.19 9.24
CA SER A 5 -36.96 -42.21 10.09
C SER A 5 -35.85 -41.36 9.43
N VAL A 6 -35.82 -41.15 8.12
CA VAL A 6 -34.84 -40.19 7.53
C VAL A 6 -35.49 -39.24 6.51
N LEU A 7 -36.73 -38.84 6.80
CA LEU A 7 -37.36 -37.65 6.25
C LEU A 7 -37.50 -36.65 7.39
N LEU A 8 -36.47 -35.84 7.64
CA LEU A 8 -36.49 -34.54 8.34
C LEU A 8 -35.07 -34.22 8.81
N PHE A 9 -34.28 -33.58 7.95
CA PHE A 9 -33.72 -32.28 8.30
C PHE A 9 -33.34 -31.57 7.00
N CYS A 10 -34.24 -30.69 6.61
CA CYS A 10 -34.05 -29.70 5.58
C CYS A 10 -32.87 -28.77 5.92
N CYS A 11 -32.53 -27.99 4.91
CA CYS A 11 -31.87 -26.69 5.01
C CYS A 11 -30.35 -26.72 4.77
N THR A 12 -30.01 -26.53 3.50
CA THR A 12 -29.11 -25.45 3.06
C THR A 12 -27.79 -25.32 3.82
N GLY A 13 -26.81 -26.11 3.43
CA GLY A 13 -25.41 -25.79 3.61
C GLY A 13 -24.82 -25.15 2.35
N CYS A 14 -25.48 -24.14 1.78
CA CYS A 14 -24.76 -23.20 0.92
C CYS A 14 -23.82 -22.46 1.85
N VAL A 15 -22.55 -22.88 1.90
CA VAL A 15 -21.48 -22.03 2.41
C VAL A 15 -21.38 -20.88 1.41
N GLU A 16 -22.16 -19.85 1.67
CA GLU A 16 -21.94 -18.52 1.12
C GLU A 16 -20.58 -18.11 1.70
N GLU A 17 -19.51 -18.33 0.93
CA GLU A 17 -18.28 -17.59 1.13
C GLU A 17 -18.63 -16.12 0.89
N GLN A 18 -19.04 -15.45 1.97
CA GLN A 18 -19.10 -14.01 2.02
C GLN A 18 -17.74 -13.51 1.51
N PRO A 19 -17.68 -12.61 0.51
CA PRO A 19 -16.48 -11.84 0.32
C PRO A 19 -16.26 -11.11 1.63
N VAL A 20 -15.24 -11.53 2.39
CA VAL A 20 -14.79 -10.86 3.59
C VAL A 20 -14.69 -9.40 3.19
N ASN A 21 -15.55 -8.58 3.79
CA ASN A 21 -15.61 -7.18 3.50
C ASN A 21 -14.26 -6.58 3.92
N GLN A 22 -13.36 -6.43 2.94
CA GLN A 22 -12.03 -5.86 3.11
C GLN A 22 -12.09 -4.38 3.55
N SER A 23 -13.29 -3.80 3.73
CA SER A 23 -13.46 -2.47 4.27
C SER A 23 -13.22 -2.35 5.77
N LYS A 24 -13.01 -3.45 6.49
CA LYS A 24 -12.47 -3.38 7.86
C LYS A 24 -10.94 -3.41 7.78
N TYR A 25 -10.40 -2.40 7.09
CA TYR A 25 -9.01 -2.00 7.31
C TYR A 25 -8.83 -1.84 8.81
N ILE A 26 -7.80 -2.50 9.29
CA ILE A 26 -7.39 -2.66 10.66
C ILE A 26 -7.35 -1.28 11.33
N ASN A 27 -8.44 -0.87 11.99
CA ASN A 27 -8.48 0.34 12.81
C ASN A 27 -7.85 0.00 14.17
N ILE A 28 -6.55 -0.33 14.15
CA ILE A 28 -5.75 -0.38 15.37
C ILE A 28 -5.38 1.07 15.64
N SER A 29 -5.98 1.65 16.69
CA SER A 29 -5.43 2.87 17.29
C SER A 29 -4.03 2.52 17.78
N LEU A 30 -3.03 2.81 16.95
CA LEU A 30 -1.62 2.61 17.26
C LEU A 30 -1.26 3.52 18.43
N THR A 31 -1.16 2.92 19.62
CA THR A 31 -0.69 3.61 20.83
C THR A 31 0.81 3.90 20.77
N GLU A 32 1.52 3.23 19.87
CA GLU A 32 2.95 3.40 19.58
C GLU A 32 3.13 3.77 18.10
N PRO A 33 4.17 4.52 17.72
CA PRO A 33 4.41 4.90 16.34
C PRO A 33 4.58 3.65 15.48
N ILE A 34 4.10 3.64 14.24
CA ILE A 34 4.53 2.60 13.29
C ILE A 34 6.06 2.61 13.16
N SER A 35 6.64 1.42 12.99
CA SER A 35 8.06 1.30 12.70
C SER A 35 8.38 1.77 11.27
N GLN A 36 9.66 2.04 10.99
CA GLN A 36 10.10 2.34 9.62
C GLN A 36 9.83 1.19 8.66
N ALA A 37 9.93 -0.06 9.12
CA ALA A 37 9.64 -1.24 8.30
C ALA A 37 8.15 -1.33 7.97
N ASP A 38 7.28 -1.08 8.95
CA ASP A 38 5.83 -1.09 8.75
C ASP A 38 5.40 0.03 7.79
N ALA A 39 6.03 1.21 7.87
CA ALA A 39 5.80 2.29 6.92
C ALA A 39 6.10 1.87 5.46
N VAL A 40 7.16 1.07 5.24
CA VAL A 40 7.44 0.51 3.91
C VAL A 40 6.35 -0.45 3.47
N ILE A 41 5.89 -1.34 4.36
CA ILE A 41 4.82 -2.29 4.04
C ILE A 41 3.54 -1.55 3.67
N VAL A 42 3.17 -0.52 4.44
CA VAL A 42 2.00 0.34 4.16
C VAL A 42 2.14 1.01 2.79
N ALA A 43 3.30 1.61 2.50
CA ALA A 43 3.55 2.25 1.21
C ALA A 43 3.43 1.25 0.05
N LEU A 44 4.07 0.07 0.15
CA LEU A 44 4.02 -0.95 -0.90
C LEU A 44 2.64 -1.60 -1.07
N SER A 45 1.82 -1.60 -0.01
CA SER A 45 0.45 -2.12 -0.06
C SER A 45 -0.52 -1.20 -0.80
N TYR A 46 -0.08 0.02 -1.15
CA TYR A 46 -0.94 0.97 -1.85
C TYR A 46 -1.19 0.50 -3.30
N PRO A 47 -2.44 0.40 -3.78
CA PRO A 47 -2.77 -0.23 -5.06
C PRO A 47 -2.08 0.37 -6.28
N GLU A 48 -1.76 1.66 -6.23
CA GLU A 48 -1.04 2.35 -7.30
C GLU A 48 0.44 1.94 -7.43
N ILE A 49 1.00 1.34 -6.38
CA ILE A 49 2.40 0.91 -6.27
C ILE A 49 2.49 -0.58 -6.60
N ALA A 50 1.55 -1.37 -6.04
CA ALA A 50 1.47 -2.82 -6.21
C ALA A 50 1.12 -3.29 -7.64
N LYS A 51 0.67 -2.41 -8.54
CA LYS A 51 0.27 -2.79 -9.91
C LYS A 51 1.44 -2.95 -10.91
N THR A 52 2.68 -2.67 -10.51
CA THR A 52 3.80 -2.43 -11.46
C THR A 52 4.97 -3.41 -11.33
N ILE A 53 4.73 -4.66 -10.92
CA ILE A 53 5.79 -5.53 -10.34
C ILE A 53 6.44 -6.50 -11.34
N GLU A 54 6.04 -6.56 -12.62
CA GLU A 54 6.69 -7.50 -13.53
C GLU A 54 8.03 -6.97 -14.04
N ASN A 55 9.12 -7.52 -13.48
CA ASN A 55 10.51 -7.37 -13.94
C ASN A 55 11.23 -6.04 -13.62
N ASP A 56 10.84 -5.38 -12.52
CA ASP A 56 11.47 -4.15 -12.05
C ASP A 56 12.34 -4.38 -10.79
N SER A 57 13.41 -3.59 -10.67
CA SER A 57 14.25 -3.48 -9.48
C SER A 57 13.86 -2.25 -8.67
N PHE A 58 13.94 -2.33 -7.35
CA PHE A 58 13.53 -1.24 -6.46
C PHE A 58 14.66 -0.84 -5.51
N ARG A 59 14.80 0.47 -5.28
CA ARG A 59 15.57 1.03 -4.16
C ARG A 59 14.62 1.77 -3.25
N ILE A 60 14.62 1.39 -1.98
CA ILE A 60 13.74 1.97 -0.97
C ILE A 60 14.58 2.69 0.06
N THR A 61 14.23 3.95 0.34
CA THR A 61 14.83 4.76 1.41
C THR A 61 13.71 5.25 2.32
N VAL A 62 13.93 5.22 3.63
CA VAL A 62 12.94 5.68 4.62
C VAL A 62 13.56 6.77 5.47
N GLU A 63 12.88 7.91 5.57
CA GLU A 63 13.27 9.03 6.41
C GLU A 63 12.16 9.38 7.40
N LYS A 64 12.54 10.00 8.52
CA LYS A 64 11.56 10.59 9.44
C LYS A 64 11.28 12.02 9.01
N LEU A 65 10.00 12.36 8.95
CA LEU A 65 9.53 13.69 8.60
C LEU A 65 8.66 14.22 9.75
N THR A 66 9.09 15.33 10.35
CA THR A 66 8.29 16.03 11.37
C THR A 66 7.73 17.30 10.75
N ILE A 67 6.40 17.40 10.69
CA ILE A 67 5.71 18.59 10.18
C ILE A 67 5.07 19.31 11.37
N SER A 68 5.37 20.59 11.50
CA SER A 68 4.71 21.45 12.48
C SER A 68 3.32 21.82 11.95
N ASP A 69 2.28 21.25 12.55
CA ASP A 69 0.91 21.67 12.28
C ASP A 69 0.56 22.83 13.21
N VAL A 70 0.76 24.05 12.70
CA VAL A 70 0.52 25.29 13.44
C VAL A 70 -0.94 25.43 13.86
N ARG A 71 -1.89 24.75 13.19
CA ARG A 71 -3.33 24.84 13.52
C ARG A 71 -3.70 23.98 14.73
N GLU A 72 -3.00 22.87 14.93
CA GLU A 72 -3.22 21.96 16.07
C GLU A 72 -2.25 22.20 17.22
N GLY A 73 -1.22 23.03 17.02
CA GLY A 73 -0.18 23.28 18.02
C GLY A 73 0.63 22.04 18.38
N ARG A 74 0.68 21.05 17.47
CA ARG A 74 1.32 19.75 17.68
C ARG A 74 2.28 19.45 16.52
N LEU A 75 3.40 18.82 16.86
CA LEU A 75 4.29 18.20 15.88
C LEU A 75 3.64 16.89 15.43
N LYS A 76 3.39 16.76 14.13
CA LYS A 76 2.96 15.49 13.53
C LYS A 76 4.20 14.77 12.99
N GLU A 77 4.38 13.54 13.44
CA GLU A 77 5.46 12.68 12.97
C GLU A 77 4.96 11.78 11.84
N TYR A 78 5.79 11.67 10.80
CA TYR A 78 5.54 10.87 9.63
C TYR A 78 6.80 10.10 9.26
N HIS A 79 6.62 9.02 8.48
CA HIS A 79 7.69 8.41 7.73
C HIS A 79 7.55 8.78 6.25
N MET A 80 8.64 9.23 5.65
CA MET A 80 8.71 9.49 4.22
C MET A 80 9.43 8.32 3.56
N VAL A 81 8.70 7.56 2.76
CA VAL A 81 9.18 6.38 2.04
C VAL A 81 9.41 6.76 0.59
N TYR A 82 10.67 6.70 0.18
CA TYR A 82 11.12 6.86 -1.19
C TYR A 82 11.20 5.48 -1.85
N ILE A 83 10.60 5.33 -3.02
CA ILE A 83 10.63 4.09 -3.80
C ILE A 83 11.08 4.45 -5.21
N ASP A 84 12.34 4.22 -5.51
CA ASP A 84 12.88 4.37 -6.86
C ASP A 84 12.77 3.04 -7.60
N ARG A 85 12.11 3.06 -8.76
CA ARG A 85 11.93 1.91 -9.65
C ARG A 85 12.89 1.98 -10.82
N PHE A 86 13.47 0.84 -11.15
CA PHE A 86 14.45 0.66 -12.21
C PHE A 86 14.08 -0.53 -13.08
N ASN A 87 14.42 -0.46 -14.35
CA ASN A 87 14.39 -1.64 -15.20
C ASN A 87 15.41 -2.65 -14.67
N SER A 88 15.00 -3.89 -14.38
CA SER A 88 15.91 -4.90 -13.80
C SER A 88 17.07 -5.29 -14.72
N THR A 89 16.91 -5.12 -16.03
CA THR A 89 17.90 -5.48 -17.05
C THR A 89 18.81 -4.30 -17.37
N THR A 90 18.24 -3.15 -17.74
CA THR A 90 19.02 -1.98 -18.17
C THR A 90 19.51 -1.12 -17.01
N HIS A 91 18.94 -1.29 -15.81
CA HIS A 91 19.17 -0.45 -14.63
C HIS A 91 18.80 1.02 -14.82
N GLU A 92 18.05 1.34 -15.88
CA GLU A 92 17.55 2.69 -16.14
C GLU A 92 16.41 3.01 -15.18
N PRO A 93 16.33 4.27 -14.68
CA PRO A 93 15.22 4.69 -13.82
C PRO A 93 13.91 4.66 -14.62
N LEU A 94 12.83 4.22 -13.97
CA LEU A 94 11.48 4.14 -14.56
C LEU A 94 10.52 5.13 -13.91
N GLU A 95 10.46 5.12 -12.58
CA GLU A 95 9.57 5.97 -11.79
C GLU A 95 10.14 6.07 -10.38
N GLY A 96 10.10 7.26 -9.80
CA GLY A 96 10.35 7.49 -8.37
C GLY A 96 9.04 7.84 -7.69
N LEU A 97 8.79 7.25 -6.53
CA LEU A 97 7.64 7.53 -5.69
C LEU A 97 8.11 8.08 -4.35
N GLN A 98 7.38 9.07 -3.84
CA GLN A 98 7.55 9.56 -2.47
C GLN A 98 6.21 9.40 -1.76
N VAL A 99 6.19 8.63 -0.68
CA VAL A 99 4.98 8.31 0.08
C VAL A 99 5.16 8.79 1.50
N ILE A 100 4.27 9.67 1.96
CA ILE A 100 4.21 10.03 3.38
C ILE A 100 3.24 9.07 4.05
N VAL A 101 3.75 8.36 5.04
CA VAL A 101 2.99 7.49 5.94
C VAL A 101 2.89 8.18 7.30
N THR A 102 1.69 8.28 7.82
CA THR A 102 1.40 8.87 9.13
C THR A 102 1.87 7.99 10.28
N TYR A 103 1.94 8.56 11.48
CA TYR A 103 2.23 7.85 12.72
C TYR A 103 1.34 6.61 12.94
N ASP A 104 0.08 6.68 12.52
CA ASP A 104 -0.96 5.65 12.63
C ASP A 104 -1.06 4.70 11.42
N GLY A 105 -0.09 4.73 10.50
CA GLY A 105 -0.06 3.73 9.42
C GLY A 105 -0.96 4.02 8.24
N ASP A 106 -1.43 5.27 8.09
CA ASP A 106 -2.19 5.72 6.94
C ASP A 106 -1.29 6.41 5.90
N VAL A 107 -1.66 6.32 4.62
CA VAL A 107 -0.98 7.05 3.56
C VAL A 107 -1.55 8.46 3.48
N TYR A 108 -0.74 9.46 3.82
CA TYR A 108 -1.13 10.87 3.77
C TYR A 108 -1.03 11.45 2.37
N LYS A 109 0.08 11.17 1.66
CA LYS A 109 0.32 11.75 0.33
C LYS A 109 1.30 10.91 -0.48
N ILE A 110 1.10 10.90 -1.79
CA ILE A 110 1.97 10.24 -2.76
C ILE A 110 2.39 11.28 -3.80
N TRP A 111 3.67 11.30 -4.15
CA TRP A 111 4.20 12.01 -5.31
C TRP A 111 4.87 11.03 -6.25
N ARG A 112 4.76 11.31 -7.56
CA ARG A 112 5.41 10.56 -8.63
C ARG A 112 6.39 11.45 -9.35
N SER A 113 7.55 10.90 -9.68
CA SER A 113 8.56 11.52 -10.54
C SER A 113 8.94 10.53 -11.64
N PHE A 114 8.94 10.99 -12.88
CA PHE A 114 9.36 10.18 -14.02
C PHE A 114 10.69 10.72 -14.56
N PRO A 115 11.57 9.86 -15.10
CA PRO A 115 12.78 10.31 -15.78
C PRO A 115 12.40 11.23 -16.95
N PRO A 116 13.24 12.22 -17.28
CA PRO A 116 13.00 13.08 -18.43
C PRO A 116 12.98 12.25 -19.71
N VAL A 117 11.92 12.38 -20.51
CA VAL A 117 11.87 11.78 -21.86
C VAL A 117 12.80 12.61 -22.74
N ASN A 118 13.88 12.01 -23.23
CA ASN A 118 14.73 12.64 -24.25
C ASN A 118 13.90 12.88 -25.51
N SER A 119 13.45 14.12 -25.72
CA SER A 119 12.66 14.56 -26.88
C SER A 119 13.51 14.79 -28.15
N SER A 120 14.74 14.25 -28.22
CA SER A 120 15.66 14.45 -29.33
C SER A 120 15.37 13.59 -30.58
N ILE A 121 14.17 13.02 -30.69
CA ILE A 121 13.71 12.28 -31.87
C ILE A 121 12.40 12.90 -32.41
N ALA A 122 12.45 14.18 -32.76
CA ALA A 122 11.39 14.85 -33.52
C ALA A 122 11.99 15.98 -34.36
N ALA A 123 12.83 15.59 -35.32
CA ALA A 123 13.17 16.40 -36.47
C ALA A 123 13.57 15.42 -37.59
N GLU A 124 12.57 14.86 -38.27
CA GLU A 124 12.72 14.45 -39.66
C GLU A 124 12.79 15.69 -40.56
#